data_AF-A0A966H3T1-F1
#
_entry.id   AF-A0A966H3T1-F1
#
_cell.length_a   1.000
_cell.length_b   1.000
_cell.length_c   1.000
_cell.angle_alpha   90.00
_cell.angle_beta   90.00
_cell.angle_gamma   90.00
#
_symmetry.space_group_name_H-M   'P 1'
#
loop_
_entity.id
_entity.type
_entity.pdbx_description
1 polymer ?
#
loop_
_entity_poly.entity_id
_entity_poly.type
_entity_poly.pdbx_seq_one_letter_code
_entity_poly.pdbx_strand_id
1 'polypeptide(L)'
;MKLIMWDLVKADEWFARMVVKDTGVVRRKEDVKLYEQVFKIHGVTRERFFKSYRYYEGHPLEYKLILDSLETFSARDRVNRLMDQHHR
;
A
#
# COMPACT_ATOMS: atom_id res chain seq x y z
N MET A 1 -9.15 5.62 2.82
CA MET A 1 -8.80 4.66 1.75
C MET A 1 -7.42 4.94 1.15
N LYS A 2 -7.18 6.14 0.57
CA LYS A 2 -5.89 6.52 -0.05
C LYS A 2 -4.62 6.09 0.71
N LEU A 3 -4.47 6.48 1.97
CA LEU A 3 -3.24 6.19 2.74
C LEU A 3 -3.03 4.69 2.97
N ILE A 4 -4.11 3.95 3.20
CA ILE A 4 -4.07 2.49 3.35
C ILE A 4 -3.62 1.87 2.03
N MET A 5 -4.18 2.30 0.90
CA MET A 5 -3.77 1.80 -0.43
C MET A 5 -2.30 2.13 -0.74
N TRP A 6 -1.82 3.32 -0.37
CA TRP A 6 -0.42 3.68 -0.54
C TRP A 6 0.53 2.73 0.21
N ASP A 7 0.20 2.42 1.46
CA ASP A 7 1.03 1.54 2.28
C ASP A 7 0.95 0.08 1.81
N LEU A 8 -0.22 -0.37 1.32
CA LEU A 8 -0.36 -1.67 0.68
C LEU A 8 0.50 -1.79 -0.59
N VAL A 9 0.50 -0.76 -1.46
CA VAL A 9 1.35 -0.75 -2.67
C VAL A 9 2.84 -0.81 -2.30
N LYS A 10 3.27 -0.06 -1.27
CA LYS A 10 4.65 -0.16 -0.77
C LYS A 10 4.98 -1.54 -0.22
N ALA A 11 4.05 -2.17 0.50
CA ALA A 11 4.21 -3.52 1.01
C ALA A 11 4.37 -4.55 -0.13
N ASP A 12 3.55 -4.46 -1.18
CA ASP A 12 3.66 -5.32 -2.37
C ASP A 12 5.00 -5.12 -3.08
N GLU A 13 5.41 -3.87 -3.30
CA GLU A 13 6.66 -3.56 -3.97
C GLU A 13 7.87 -4.05 -3.16
N TRP A 14 7.80 -3.95 -1.83
CA TRP A 14 8.80 -4.53 -0.94
C TRP A 14 8.83 -6.07 -1.05
N PHE A 15 7.67 -6.72 -0.95
CA PHE A 15 7.56 -8.17 -1.06
C PHE A 15 8.08 -8.68 -2.41
N ALA A 16 7.69 -8.05 -3.51
CA ALA A 16 8.16 -8.39 -4.86
C ALA A 16 9.68 -8.31 -4.97
N ARG A 17 10.30 -7.25 -4.44
CA ARG A 17 11.77 -7.11 -4.40
C ARG A 17 12.43 -8.18 -3.53
N MET A 18 11.78 -8.61 -2.47
CA MET A 18 12.30 -9.60 -1.53
C MET A 18 12.22 -11.01 -2.11
N VAL A 19 11.11 -11.35 -2.78
CA VAL A 19 10.92 -12.63 -3.49
C VAL A 19 11.92 -12.84 -4.63
N VAL A 20 12.24 -11.79 -5.39
CA VAL A 20 13.28 -11.88 -6.44
C VAL A 20 14.65 -12.22 -5.84
N LYS A 21 14.92 -11.79 -4.60
CA LYS A 21 16.21 -12.02 -3.92
C LYS A 21 16.27 -13.33 -3.13
N ASP A 22 15.16 -13.80 -2.58
CA ASP A 22 15.09 -15.01 -1.74
C ASP A 22 13.83 -15.83 -2.07
N THR A 23 14.01 -16.97 -2.76
CA THR A 23 12.92 -17.88 -3.11
C THR A 23 12.32 -18.60 -1.89
N GLY A 24 13.01 -18.61 -0.76
CA GLY A 24 12.52 -19.10 0.52
C GLY A 24 11.42 -18.20 1.12
N VAL A 25 11.37 -16.93 0.72
CA VAL A 25 10.31 -15.98 1.13
C VAL A 25 8.96 -16.41 0.58
N VAL A 26 8.86 -16.93 -0.65
CA VAL A 26 7.57 -17.38 -1.24
C VAL A 26 6.93 -18.50 -0.42
N ARG A 27 7.75 -19.34 0.23
CA ARG A 27 7.27 -20.44 1.08
C ARG A 27 6.69 -19.94 2.42
N ARG A 28 7.03 -18.73 2.83
CA ARG A 28 6.54 -18.10 4.05
C ARG A 28 5.47 -17.08 3.63
N LYS A 29 4.25 -17.15 4.15
CA LYS A 29 3.14 -16.22 3.85
C LYS A 29 3.43 -14.79 4.37
N GLU A 30 4.53 -14.18 3.95
CA GLU A 30 5.03 -12.88 4.41
C GLU A 30 4.24 -11.71 3.82
N ASP A 31 3.69 -11.88 2.61
CA ASP A 31 2.74 -10.96 1.98
C ASP A 31 1.52 -10.69 2.87
N VAL A 32 0.91 -11.75 3.42
CA VAL A 32 -0.24 -11.64 4.31
C VAL A 32 0.12 -10.89 5.59
N LYS A 33 1.31 -11.12 6.14
CA LYS A 33 1.78 -10.43 7.35
C LYS A 33 1.98 -8.94 7.12
N LEU A 34 2.51 -8.55 5.96
CA LEU A 34 2.69 -7.14 5.61
C LEU A 34 1.35 -6.40 5.52
N TYR A 35 0.33 -7.04 4.93
CA TYR A 35 -1.01 -6.44 4.84
C TYR A 35 -1.64 -6.28 6.22
N GLU A 36 -1.50 -7.27 7.09
CA GLU A 36 -1.96 -7.17 8.48
C GLU A 36 -1.27 -6.04 9.25
N GLN A 37 0.02 -5.82 9.03
CA GLN A 37 0.75 -4.70 9.62
C GLN A 37 0.20 -3.35 9.14
N VAL A 38 -0.02 -3.21 7.84
CA VAL A 38 -0.62 -1.99 7.27
C VAL A 38 -2.00 -1.73 7.88
N PHE A 39 -2.85 -2.75 7.97
CA PHE A 39 -4.18 -2.61 8.57
C PHE A 39 -4.11 -2.17 10.05
N LYS A 40 -3.17 -2.73 10.83
CA LYS A 40 -2.93 -2.32 12.22
C LYS A 40 -2.50 -0.86 12.34
N ILE A 41 -1.58 -0.41 11.48
CA ILE A 41 -1.10 0.99 11.46
C ILE A 41 -2.26 1.96 11.23
N HIS A 42 -3.19 1.62 10.33
CA HIS A 42 -4.34 2.46 10.00
C HIS A 42 -5.57 2.23 10.88
N GLY A 43 -5.50 1.34 11.88
CA GLY A 43 -6.62 1.03 12.76
C GLY A 43 -7.85 0.45 12.02
N VAL A 44 -7.62 -0.25 10.90
CA VAL A 44 -8.68 -0.88 10.11
C VAL A 44 -8.57 -2.40 10.17
N THR A 45 -9.69 -3.11 10.02
CA THR A 45 -9.65 -4.55 9.83
C THR A 45 -9.62 -4.90 8.35
N ARG A 46 -9.15 -6.11 8.03
CA ARG A 46 -9.15 -6.65 6.68
C ARG A 46 -10.55 -6.60 6.07
N GLU A 47 -11.55 -7.04 6.82
CA GLU A 47 -12.95 -7.11 6.40
C GLU A 47 -13.50 -5.72 6.08
N ARG A 48 -13.20 -4.73 6.94
CA ARG A 48 -13.62 -3.34 6.73
C ARG A 48 -12.97 -2.73 5.49
N PHE A 49 -11.69 -3.02 5.27
CA PHE A 49 -10.99 -2.59 4.07
C PHE A 49 -11.62 -3.21 2.82
N PHE A 50 -11.76 -4.54 2.75
CA PHE A 50 -12.32 -5.22 1.59
C PHE A 50 -13.80 -4.89 1.34
N LYS A 51 -14.58 -4.60 2.39
CA LYS A 51 -15.94 -4.07 2.23
C LYS A 51 -15.93 -2.72 1.50
N SER A 52 -15.02 -1.83 1.89
CA SER A 52 -14.87 -0.53 1.26
C SER A 52 -14.30 -0.65 -0.16
N TYR A 53 -13.34 -1.55 -0.38
CA TYR A 53 -12.77 -1.82 -1.69
C TYR A 53 -13.81 -2.33 -2.69
N ARG A 54 -14.64 -3.31 -2.28
CA ARG A 54 -15.76 -3.82 -3.12
C ARG A 54 -16.77 -2.75 -3.52
N TYR A 55 -16.99 -1.75 -2.67
CA TYR A 55 -17.81 -0.61 -3.05
C TYR A 55 -17.18 0.12 -4.25
N TYR A 56 -15.89 0.44 -4.18
CA TYR A 56 -15.19 1.13 -5.27
C TYR A 56 -15.05 0.30 -6.56
N GLU A 57 -15.00 -1.03 -6.48
CA GLU A 57 -15.02 -1.90 -7.68
C GLU A 57 -16.28 -1.68 -8.54
N GLY A 58 -17.43 -1.39 -7.91
CA GLY A 58 -18.67 -1.07 -8.60
C GLY A 58 -18.84 0.42 -8.96
N HIS A 59 -17.91 1.28 -8.54
CA HIS A 59 -18.01 2.74 -8.62
C HIS A 59 -16.73 3.32 -9.26
N PRO A 60 -16.54 3.12 -10.58
CA PRO A 60 -15.28 3.41 -11.26
C PRO A 60 -14.91 4.90 -11.24
N LEU A 61 -15.88 5.82 -11.24
CA LEU A 61 -15.63 7.26 -11.18
C LEU A 61 -15.06 7.65 -9.82
N GLU A 62 -15.66 7.16 -8.74
CA GLU A 62 -15.22 7.38 -7.36
C GLU A 62 -13.88 6.69 -7.10
N TYR A 63 -13.67 5.51 -7.69
CA TYR A 63 -12.39 4.82 -7.60
C TYR A 63 -11.27 5.60 -8.30
N LYS A 64 -11.55 6.16 -9.48
CA LYS A 64 -10.62 7.04 -10.19
C LYS A 64 -10.19 8.23 -9.32
N LEU A 65 -11.11 8.87 -8.60
CA LEU A 65 -10.76 9.98 -7.70
C LEU A 65 -9.76 9.57 -6.60
N ILE A 66 -9.85 8.33 -6.12
CA ILE A 66 -8.90 7.80 -5.15
C ILE A 66 -7.53 7.58 -5.80
N LEU A 67 -7.49 7.01 -7.01
CA LEU A 67 -6.26 6.76 -7.75
C LEU A 67 -5.55 8.07 -8.13
N ASP A 68 -6.28 9.05 -8.66
CA ASP A 68 -5.74 10.37 -9.00
C ASP A 68 -5.17 11.07 -7.74
N SER A 69 -5.87 10.95 -6.60
CA SER A 69 -5.37 11.47 -5.32
C SER A 69 -4.15 10.71 -4.79
N LEU A 70 -4.08 9.40 -5.05
CA LEU A 70 -2.97 8.53 -4.67
C LEU A 70 -1.71 8.87 -5.47
N GLU A 71 -1.82 9.09 -6.77
CA GLU A 71 -0.70 9.51 -7.63
C GLU A 71 -0.11 10.86 -7.20
N THR A 72 -0.97 11.84 -6.93
CA THR A 72 -0.51 13.13 -6.41
C THR A 72 0.19 12.99 -5.06
N PHE A 73 -0.31 12.09 -4.21
CA PHE A 73 0.29 11.83 -2.91
C PHE A 73 1.65 11.13 -3.02
N SER A 74 1.78 10.12 -3.87
CA SER A 74 3.01 9.35 -4.08
C SER A 74 4.15 10.23 -4.60
N ALA A 75 3.85 11.14 -5.52
CA ALA A 75 4.82 12.10 -6.04
C ALA A 75 5.41 12.99 -4.94
N ARG A 76 4.56 13.49 -4.03
CA ARG A 76 4.97 14.32 -2.88
C ARG A 76 5.76 13.53 -1.85
N ASP A 77 5.29 12.33 -1.52
CA ASP A 77 5.97 11.43 -0.57
C ASP A 77 7.39 11.08 -1.06
N ARG A 78 7.57 10.89 -2.37
CA ARG A 78 8.90 10.69 -2.97
C ARG A 78 9.79 11.92 -2.80
N VAL A 79 9.29 13.12 -3.10
CA VAL A 79 10.06 14.36 -2.94
C VAL A 79 10.48 14.56 -1.47
N ASN A 80 9.56 14.37 -0.53
CA ASN A 80 9.85 14.48 0.90
C ASN A 80 10.93 13.49 1.33
N ARG A 81 10.85 12.23 0.91
CA ARG A 81 11.86 11.22 1.23
C ARG A 81 13.24 11.56 0.70
N LEU A 82 13.32 12.15 -0.50
CA LEU A 82 14.59 12.61 -1.08
C LEU A 82 15.16 13.79 -0.27
N MET A 83 14.32 14.76 0.13
CA MET A 83 14.74 15.88 0.96
C MET A 83 15.24 15.43 2.34
N ASP A 84 14.59 14.44 2.96
CA ASP A 84 14.98 13.88 4.26
C ASP A 84 16.30 13.09 4.23
N GLN A 85 16.74 12.65 3.04
CA GLN A 85 18.03 11.99 2.86
C GLN A 85 19.19 12.98 2.77
N HIS A 86 18.93 14.22 2.38
CA HIS A 86 19.95 15.28 2.29
C HIS A 86 20.17 16.03 3.62
N HIS A 87 19.29 15.85 4.61
CA HIS A 87 19.39 16.46 5.95
C HIS A 87 19.90 15.50 7.04
N ARG A 88 20.42 14.33 6.66
CA ARG A 88 20.97 13.31 7.58
C ARG A 88 22.46 13.13 7.40
#